data_AF-A0A3D0TQW0-F1
#
_entry.id   AF-A0A3D0TQW0-F1
#
_cell.length_a   1.000
_cell.length_b   1.000
_cell.length_c   1.000
_cell.angle_alpha   90.00
_cell.angle_beta   90.00
_cell.angle_gamma   90.00
#
_symmetry.space_group_name_H-M   'P 1'
#
loop_
_entity.id
_entity.type
_entity.pdbx_description
1 polymer ?
#
loop_
_entity_poly.entity_id
_entity_poly.type
_entity_poly.pdbx_seq_one_letter_code
_entity_poly.pdbx_strand_id
1 'polypeptide(L)'
;MSNIISIFLIVVSVGVFFGYVNPTYSAVTGNAELGDRSIKELTEERDRYMDALNKTKEIEQTRTGLLEQYARIPAKDRERLEKLLPDHIDSVRLIIDINNIAAQYGMALGGISLTQTDERAAETSSLALGPSTTRFKSVGLNFSVKGSYDTFRSFLRDLEQSLRLVDVDSISFGSREDAYEYTLSVATYRLNADASDTF
;
A
#
# COMPACT_ATOMS: atom_id res chain seq x y z
N MET A 1 66.93 -44.17 -23.71
CA MET A 1 65.61 -44.45 -23.10
C MET A 1 65.41 -43.57 -21.87
N SER A 2 65.02 -42.29 -22.03
CA SER A 2 64.85 -41.36 -20.89
C SER A 2 63.47 -40.71 -20.81
N ASN A 3 62.58 -41.01 -21.77
CA ASN A 3 61.29 -40.32 -21.91
C ASN A 3 60.10 -41.20 -21.48
N ILE A 4 60.32 -42.47 -21.17
CA ILE A 4 59.25 -43.41 -20.76
C ILE A 4 58.76 -43.11 -19.34
N ILE A 5 59.66 -42.76 -18.41
CA ILE A 5 59.28 -42.42 -17.03
C ILE A 5 58.44 -41.14 -17.00
N SER A 6 58.78 -40.15 -17.83
CA SER A 6 58.07 -38.88 -17.94
C SER A 6 56.70 -39.05 -18.60
N ILE A 7 56.59 -39.88 -19.64
CA ILE A 7 55.30 -40.21 -20.27
C ILE A 7 54.38 -40.95 -19.29
N PHE A 8 54.92 -41.90 -18.51
CA PHE A 8 54.14 -42.62 -17.51
C PHE A 8 53.62 -41.70 -16.40
N LEU A 9 54.44 -40.78 -15.90
CA LEU A 9 54.03 -39.78 -14.91
C LEU A 9 52.91 -38.86 -15.43
N ILE A 10 52.96 -38.47 -16.71
CA ILE A 10 51.90 -37.67 -17.34
C ILE A 10 50.60 -38.48 -17.42
N VAL A 11 50.66 -39.75 -17.83
CA VAL A 11 49.47 -40.62 -17.92
C VAL A 11 48.84 -40.85 -16.55
N VAL A 12 49.65 -41.08 -15.50
CA VAL A 12 49.17 -41.22 -14.12
C VAL A 12 48.54 -39.91 -13.63
N SER A 13 49.17 -38.76 -13.91
CA SER A 13 48.63 -37.45 -13.54
C SER A 13 47.28 -37.18 -14.21
N VAL A 14 47.14 -37.52 -15.49
CA VAL A 14 45.88 -37.39 -16.23
C VAL A 14 44.83 -38.36 -15.67
N GLY A 15 45.22 -39.59 -15.34
CA GLY A 15 44.34 -40.58 -14.72
C GLY A 15 43.78 -40.14 -13.36
N VAL A 16 44.63 -39.60 -12.47
CA VAL A 16 44.21 -39.07 -11.17
C VAL A 16 43.35 -37.80 -11.34
N PHE A 17 43.70 -36.94 -12.30
CA PHE A 17 42.94 -35.73 -12.59
C PHE A 17 41.51 -36.04 -13.05
N PHE A 18 41.34 -36.96 -14.00
CA PHE A 18 40.00 -37.34 -14.47
C PHE A 18 39.25 -38.29 -13.54
N GLY A 19 39.96 -39.16 -12.81
CA GLY A 19 39.35 -40.17 -11.94
C GLY A 19 38.98 -39.68 -10.56
N TYR A 20 39.68 -38.68 -10.01
CA TYR A 20 39.48 -38.22 -8.63
C TYR A 20 39.28 -36.71 -8.51
N VAL A 21 40.10 -35.90 -9.20
CA VAL A 21 40.04 -34.43 -9.05
C VAL A 21 38.79 -33.83 -9.72
N ASN A 22 38.52 -34.21 -10.97
CA ASN A 22 37.35 -33.70 -11.70
C ASN A 22 36.00 -34.10 -11.09
N PRO A 23 35.75 -35.36 -10.67
CA PRO A 23 34.48 -35.70 -10.04
C PRO A 23 34.30 -35.01 -8.68
N THR A 24 35.33 -34.94 -7.85
CA THR A 24 35.24 -34.30 -6.52
C THR A 24 35.06 -32.77 -6.60
N TYR A 25 35.58 -32.13 -7.66
CA TYR A 25 35.51 -30.68 -7.82
C TYR A 25 34.29 -30.23 -8.64
N SER A 26 33.91 -30.97 -9.68
CA SER A 26 32.97 -30.51 -10.72
C SER A 26 31.71 -31.38 -10.88
N ALA A 27 31.69 -32.63 -10.40
CA ALA A 27 30.54 -33.48 -10.57
C ALA A 27 29.50 -33.19 -9.48
N VAL A 28 28.46 -32.45 -9.88
CA VAL A 28 27.22 -32.23 -9.12
C VAL A 28 26.71 -33.61 -8.69
N THR A 29 26.95 -33.96 -7.43
CA THR A 29 26.77 -35.33 -6.94
C THR A 29 25.33 -35.57 -6.51
N GLY A 30 24.55 -34.50 -6.27
CA GLY A 30 23.12 -34.59 -5.96
C GLY A 30 22.78 -35.32 -4.66
N ASN A 31 23.78 -35.68 -3.86
CA ASN A 31 23.65 -36.49 -2.66
C ASN A 31 23.14 -35.66 -1.48
N ALA A 32 22.40 -36.30 -0.55
CA ALA A 32 21.80 -35.64 0.60
C ALA A 32 22.81 -35.25 1.70
N GLU A 33 23.97 -35.91 1.75
CA GLU A 33 24.98 -35.72 2.79
C GLU A 33 26.07 -34.71 2.37
N LEU A 34 26.35 -33.75 3.25
CA LEU A 34 27.27 -32.62 3.00
C LEU A 34 28.72 -33.04 2.73
N GLY A 35 29.13 -34.24 3.17
CA GLY A 35 30.48 -34.78 2.98
C GLY A 35 30.76 -35.29 1.57
N ASP A 36 29.71 -35.65 0.82
CA ASP A 36 29.80 -36.28 -0.50
C ASP A 36 29.39 -35.34 -1.65
N ARG A 37 29.13 -34.07 -1.36
CA ARG A 37 28.82 -33.05 -2.37
C ARG A 37 30.09 -32.43 -2.93
N SER A 38 30.04 -32.08 -4.21
CA SER A 38 31.14 -31.38 -4.85
C SER A 38 31.36 -30.00 -4.22
N ILE A 39 32.61 -29.53 -4.23
CA ILE A 39 33.00 -28.21 -3.73
C ILE A 39 32.19 -27.10 -4.44
N LYS A 40 31.81 -27.31 -5.70
CA LYS A 40 30.99 -26.38 -6.47
C LYS A 40 29.57 -26.24 -5.91
N GLU A 41 28.90 -27.36 -5.58
CA GLU A 41 27.54 -27.34 -4.99
C GLU A 41 27.55 -26.67 -3.61
N LEU A 42 28.54 -26.96 -2.77
CA LEU A 42 28.69 -26.32 -1.45
C LEU A 42 28.95 -24.82 -1.57
N THR A 43 29.68 -24.39 -2.59
CA THR A 43 29.92 -22.97 -2.86
C THR A 43 28.65 -22.27 -3.34
N GLU A 44 27.88 -22.89 -4.24
CA GLU A 44 26.60 -22.35 -4.71
C GLU A 44 25.57 -22.24 -3.59
N GLU A 45 25.50 -23.24 -2.71
CA GLU A 45 24.61 -23.21 -1.55
C GLU A 45 25.04 -22.14 -0.53
N ARG A 46 26.34 -21.99 -0.28
CA ARG A 46 26.88 -20.88 0.52
C ARG A 46 26.54 -19.52 -0.09
N ASP A 47 26.65 -19.37 -1.41
CA ASP A 47 26.31 -18.12 -2.10
C ASP A 47 24.82 -17.81 -2.00
N ARG A 48 23.93 -18.82 -2.09
CA ARG A 48 22.49 -18.64 -1.83
C ARG A 48 22.20 -18.18 -0.40
N TYR A 49 22.86 -18.76 0.60
CA TYR A 49 22.70 -18.31 2.00
C TYR A 49 23.23 -16.88 2.20
N MET A 50 24.34 -16.52 1.56
CA MET A 50 24.86 -15.15 1.61
C MET A 50 23.94 -14.15 0.91
N ASP A 51 23.34 -14.52 -0.22
CA ASP A 51 22.39 -13.68 -0.95
C ASP A 51 21.10 -13.45 -0.12
N ALA A 52 20.59 -14.50 0.54
CA ALA A 52 19.46 -14.38 1.46
C ALA A 52 19.79 -13.49 2.68
N LEU A 53 21.00 -13.59 3.22
CA LEU A 53 21.45 -12.76 4.33
C LEU A 53 21.60 -11.28 3.90
N ASN A 54 22.13 -11.03 2.71
CA ASN A 54 22.24 -9.68 2.14
C ASN A 54 20.86 -9.06 1.90
N LYS A 55 19.91 -9.82 1.34
CA LYS A 55 18.51 -9.38 1.19
C LYS A 55 17.86 -9.05 2.53
N THR A 56 18.11 -9.85 3.56
CA THR A 56 17.61 -9.57 4.92
C THR A 56 18.18 -8.26 5.45
N LYS A 57 19.47 -8.00 5.23
CA LYS A 57 20.13 -6.76 5.65
C LYS A 57 19.60 -5.53 4.91
N GLU A 58 19.30 -5.67 3.61
CA GLU A 58 18.70 -4.62 2.80
C GLU A 58 17.28 -4.28 3.27
N ILE A 59 16.48 -5.30 3.62
CA ILE A 59 15.14 -5.12 4.20
C ILE A 59 15.24 -4.42 5.56
N GLU A 60 16.16 -4.85 6.42
CA GLU A 60 16.39 -4.20 7.72
C GLU A 60 16.81 -2.74 7.55
N GLN A 61 17.72 -2.42 6.61
CA GLN A 61 18.12 -1.03 6.33
C GLN A 61 16.97 -0.19 5.81
N THR A 62 16.17 -0.71 4.88
CA THR A 62 14.99 -0.03 4.34
C THR A 62 13.95 0.20 5.44
N ARG A 63 13.70 -0.81 6.28
CA ARG A 63 12.82 -0.72 7.44
C ARG A 63 13.29 0.31 8.44
N THR A 64 14.59 0.34 8.75
CA THR A 64 15.17 1.30 9.69
C THR A 64 15.06 2.73 9.14
N GLY A 65 15.34 2.92 7.85
CA GLY A 65 15.16 4.21 7.18
C GLY A 65 13.71 4.68 7.12
N LEU A 66 12.75 3.78 6.94
CA LEU A 66 11.31 4.08 7.01
C LEU A 66 10.87 4.41 8.44
N LEU A 67 11.36 3.68 9.45
CA LEU A 67 11.06 3.94 10.85
C LEU A 67 11.64 5.28 11.31
N GLU A 68 12.83 5.65 10.85
CA GLU A 68 13.41 6.97 11.11
C GLU A 68 12.60 8.09 10.45
N GLN A 69 12.16 7.90 9.20
CA GLN A 69 11.27 8.85 8.52
C GLN A 69 9.91 8.95 9.24
N TYR A 70 9.36 7.83 9.69
CA TYR A 70 8.14 7.77 10.48
C TYR A 70 8.29 8.45 11.85
N ALA A 71 9.41 8.23 12.53
CA ALA A 71 9.71 8.82 13.84
C ALA A 71 10.00 10.33 13.76
N ARG A 72 10.37 10.86 12.58
CA ARG A 72 10.46 12.31 12.33
C ARG A 72 9.10 13.00 12.28
N ILE A 73 8.00 12.26 12.14
CA ILE A 73 6.63 12.80 12.21
C ILE A 73 6.26 12.96 13.69
N PRO A 74 6.02 14.20 14.17
CA PRO A 74 5.61 14.43 15.56
C PRO A 74 4.33 13.67 15.91
N ALA A 75 4.23 13.13 17.13
CA ALA A 75 3.07 12.34 17.57
C ALA A 75 1.72 13.08 17.42
N LYS A 76 1.73 14.42 17.56
CA LYS A 76 0.56 15.28 17.34
C LYS A 76 0.10 15.32 15.88
N ASP A 77 1.05 15.26 14.94
CA ASP A 77 0.76 15.26 13.52
C ASP A 77 0.36 13.86 13.04
N ARG A 78 0.82 12.80 13.72
CA ARG A 78 0.33 11.43 13.52
C ARG A 78 -1.16 11.29 13.83
N GLU A 79 -1.61 11.81 14.98
CA GLU A 79 -3.03 11.76 15.35
C GLU A 79 -3.90 12.59 14.39
N ARG A 80 -3.37 13.71 13.88
CA ARG A 80 -4.03 14.51 12.84
C ARG A 80 -4.10 13.77 11.50
N LEU A 81 -3.03 13.08 11.12
CA LEU A 81 -2.97 12.31 9.88
C LEU A 81 -3.92 11.11 9.90
N GLU A 82 -4.04 10.42 11.03
CA GLU A 82 -5.00 9.33 11.24
C GLU A 82 -6.46 9.84 11.20
N LYS A 83 -6.72 11.06 11.69
CA LYS A 83 -8.03 11.72 11.54
C LYS A 83 -8.31 12.17 10.10
N LEU A 84 -7.29 12.61 9.36
CA LEU A 84 -7.38 13.05 7.97
C LEU A 84 -7.61 11.89 7.01
N LEU A 85 -6.90 10.77 7.22
CA LEU A 85 -6.91 9.57 6.39
C LEU A 85 -7.21 8.35 7.26
N PRO A 86 -8.47 8.14 7.68
CA PRO A 86 -8.85 6.98 8.46
C PRO A 86 -8.68 5.69 7.64
N ASP A 87 -8.20 4.63 8.29
CA ASP A 87 -7.97 3.30 7.68
C ASP A 87 -9.26 2.65 7.12
N HIS A 88 -10.42 3.12 7.56
CA HIS A 88 -11.73 2.67 7.12
C HIS A 88 -12.64 3.88 6.87
N ILE A 89 -13.34 3.89 5.73
CA ILE A 89 -14.42 4.86 5.53
C ILE A 89 -15.60 4.42 6.39
N ASP A 90 -15.66 4.97 7.60
CA ASP A 90 -16.87 4.91 8.40
C ASP A 90 -17.78 6.07 7.99
N SER A 91 -18.62 5.80 6.98
CA SER A 91 -19.61 6.76 6.50
C SER A 91 -20.58 7.21 7.59
N VAL A 92 -20.80 6.38 8.62
CA VAL A 92 -21.62 6.74 9.78
C VAL A 92 -20.92 7.82 10.60
N ARG A 93 -19.61 7.68 10.81
CA ARG A 93 -18.81 8.69 11.51
C ARG A 93 -18.80 10.02 10.75
N LEU A 94 -18.74 10.01 9.42
CA LEU A 94 -18.90 11.22 8.61
C LEU A 94 -20.22 11.94 8.89
N ILE A 95 -21.31 11.18 8.87
CA ILE A 95 -22.65 11.74 9.07
C ILE A 95 -22.76 12.32 10.48
N ILE A 96 -22.21 11.64 11.49
CA ILE A 96 -22.16 12.13 12.87
C ILE A 96 -21.36 13.43 12.97
N ASP A 97 -20.18 13.49 12.35
CA ASP A 97 -19.31 14.67 12.38
C ASP A 97 -20.01 15.88 11.73
N ILE A 98 -20.58 15.71 10.53
CA ILE A 98 -21.33 16.80 9.86
C ILE A 98 -22.56 17.19 10.69
N ASN A 99 -23.27 16.23 11.27
CA ASN A 99 -24.42 16.52 12.12
C ASN A 99 -24.04 17.30 13.37
N ASN A 100 -22.89 16.99 13.98
CA ASN A 100 -22.38 17.76 15.12
C ASN A 100 -22.03 19.21 14.73
N ILE A 101 -21.49 19.43 13.53
CA ILE A 101 -21.22 20.79 13.02
C ILE A 101 -22.55 21.51 12.76
N ALA A 102 -23.52 20.87 12.09
CA ALA A 102 -24.83 21.45 11.83
C ALA A 102 -25.59 21.80 13.12
N ALA A 103 -25.51 20.93 14.14
CA ALA A 103 -26.17 21.12 15.43
C ALA A 103 -25.63 22.35 16.18
N GLN A 104 -24.36 22.72 16.02
CA GLN A 104 -23.81 23.96 16.61
C GLN A 104 -24.50 25.23 16.06
N TYR A 105 -25.03 25.14 14.85
CA TYR A 105 -25.76 26.22 14.18
C TYR A 105 -27.29 26.08 14.29
N GLY A 106 -27.79 25.15 15.10
CA GLY A 106 -29.22 24.90 15.25
C GLY A 106 -29.88 24.25 14.02
N MET A 107 -29.07 23.68 13.12
CA MET A 107 -29.55 22.97 11.93
C MET A 107 -29.49 21.46 12.14
N ALA A 108 -30.38 20.72 11.48
CA ALA A 108 -30.39 19.26 11.47
C ALA A 108 -30.26 18.74 10.05
N LEU A 109 -29.54 17.63 9.89
CA LEU A 109 -29.43 16.95 8.59
C LEU A 109 -30.72 16.20 8.29
N GLY A 110 -31.20 16.35 7.06
CA GLY A 110 -32.28 15.57 6.46
C GLY A 110 -31.82 14.92 5.16
N GLY A 111 -32.62 13.99 4.64
CA GLY A 111 -32.43 13.44 3.29
C GLY A 111 -31.05 12.83 3.03
N ILE A 112 -30.44 12.22 4.04
CA ILE A 112 -29.09 11.64 3.98
C ILE A 112 -29.11 10.46 3.00
N SER A 113 -28.29 10.55 1.96
CA SER A 113 -28.09 9.51 0.95
C SER A 113 -26.60 9.33 0.71
N LEU A 114 -26.15 8.08 0.75
CA LEU A 114 -24.74 7.75 0.57
C LEU A 114 -24.53 7.18 -0.84
N THR A 115 -23.55 7.72 -1.55
CA THR A 115 -23.14 7.25 -2.88
C THR A 115 -21.73 6.70 -2.77
N GLN A 116 -21.62 5.38 -2.62
CA GLN A 116 -20.32 4.71 -2.69
C GLN A 116 -19.94 4.53 -4.16
N THR A 117 -18.78 5.03 -4.56
CA THR A 117 -18.26 4.86 -5.94
C THR A 117 -17.70 3.45 -6.17
N ASP A 118 -17.77 2.55 -5.19
CA ASP A 118 -17.25 1.20 -5.30
C ASP A 118 -18.30 0.21 -5.82
N GLU A 119 -18.03 -0.30 -7.04
CA GLU A 119 -18.33 -1.62 -7.63
C GLU A 119 -19.04 -1.60 -8.99
N ARG A 120 -19.95 -0.68 -9.29
CA ARG A 120 -20.68 -0.72 -10.57
C ARG A 120 -19.95 -0.20 -11.80
N ALA A 121 -18.84 0.52 -11.64
CA ALA A 121 -17.99 0.91 -12.77
C ALA A 121 -16.92 -0.15 -13.10
N ALA A 122 -16.72 -1.16 -12.24
CA ALA A 122 -15.77 -2.24 -12.47
C ALA A 122 -16.34 -3.36 -13.37
N GLU A 123 -17.66 -3.57 -13.38
CA GLU A 123 -18.26 -4.63 -14.22
C GLU A 123 -18.18 -4.31 -15.73
N THR A 124 -18.19 -3.04 -16.14
CA THR A 124 -17.96 -2.64 -17.54
C THR A 124 -16.49 -2.48 -17.90
N SER A 125 -15.58 -2.56 -16.92
CA SER A 125 -14.12 -2.51 -17.13
C SER A 125 -13.46 -3.89 -17.00
N SER A 126 -14.25 -4.95 -16.82
CA SER A 126 -13.80 -6.35 -16.81
C SER A 126 -13.24 -6.86 -18.16
N LEU A 127 -13.22 -5.99 -19.20
CA LEU A 127 -12.57 -6.21 -20.49
C LEU A 127 -11.23 -5.45 -20.63
N ALA A 128 -10.83 -4.64 -19.65
CA ALA A 128 -9.53 -3.97 -19.64
C ALA A 128 -8.54 -4.77 -18.79
N LEU A 129 -7.75 -5.63 -19.43
CA LEU A 129 -6.53 -6.20 -18.85
C LEU A 129 -5.50 -5.08 -18.68
N GLY A 130 -5.66 -4.26 -17.65
CA GLY A 130 -4.71 -3.20 -17.29
C GLY A 130 -4.73 -2.99 -15.77
N PRO A 131 -3.59 -2.62 -15.16
CA PRO A 131 -3.53 -2.36 -13.73
C PRO A 131 -4.52 -1.25 -13.36
N SER A 132 -5.33 -1.48 -12.32
CA SER A 132 -6.22 -0.47 -11.75
C SER A 132 -5.40 0.75 -11.34
N THR A 133 -5.52 1.84 -12.10
CA THR A 133 -4.75 3.08 -11.87
C THR A 133 -5.34 3.94 -10.76
N THR A 134 -6.48 3.54 -10.18
CA THR A 134 -7.19 4.34 -9.19
C THR A 134 -6.53 4.20 -7.81
N ARG A 135 -5.70 5.20 -7.48
CA ARG A 135 -4.92 5.30 -6.22
C ARG A 135 -5.76 5.65 -4.99
N PHE A 136 -7.00 6.07 -5.17
CA PHE A 136 -7.88 6.52 -4.10
C PHE A 136 -9.31 6.02 -4.33
N LYS A 137 -10.10 5.97 -3.27
CA LYS A 137 -11.54 5.69 -3.35
C LYS A 137 -12.31 6.85 -2.76
N SER A 138 -13.43 7.21 -3.38
CA SER A 138 -14.31 8.29 -2.92
C SER A 138 -15.64 7.75 -2.40
N VAL A 139 -16.16 8.40 -1.38
CA VAL A 139 -17.54 8.22 -0.90
C VAL A 139 -18.23 9.56 -0.95
N GLY A 140 -19.28 9.62 -1.76
CA GLY A 140 -20.20 10.74 -1.83
C GLY A 140 -21.27 10.64 -0.76
N LEU A 141 -21.64 11.79 -0.19
CA LEU A 141 -22.70 11.95 0.77
C LEU A 141 -23.57 13.13 0.31
N ASN A 142 -24.84 12.86 0.06
CA ASN A 142 -25.83 13.87 -0.25
C ASN A 142 -26.75 14.07 0.96
N PHE A 143 -26.99 15.31 1.37
CA PHE A 143 -27.85 15.62 2.51
C PHE A 143 -28.50 16.99 2.34
N SER A 144 -29.55 17.25 3.11
CA SER A 144 -30.18 18.56 3.19
C SER A 144 -30.11 19.15 4.60
N VAL A 145 -30.03 20.48 4.69
CA VAL A 145 -30.10 21.24 5.93
C VAL A 145 -31.09 22.39 5.77
N LYS A 146 -31.78 22.74 6.86
CA LYS A 146 -32.73 23.85 6.88
C LYS A 146 -32.23 24.93 7.83
N GLY A 147 -32.24 26.17 7.38
CA GLY A 147 -31.74 27.29 8.17
C GLY A 147 -31.81 28.63 7.44
N SER A 148 -31.29 29.67 8.08
CA SER A 148 -31.07 30.97 7.44
C SER A 148 -29.78 30.96 6.61
N TYR A 149 -29.63 31.91 5.69
CA TYR A 149 -28.42 32.03 4.89
C TYR A 149 -27.16 32.26 5.75
N ASP A 150 -27.24 33.08 6.79
CA ASP A 150 -26.10 33.38 7.67
C ASP A 150 -25.62 32.16 8.48
N THR A 151 -26.56 31.33 8.94
CA THR A 151 -26.25 30.08 9.65
C THR A 151 -25.66 29.04 8.70
N PHE A 152 -26.22 28.92 7.49
CA PHE A 152 -25.68 28.05 6.44
C PHE A 152 -24.25 28.43 6.04
N ARG A 153 -23.98 29.73 5.83
CA ARG A 153 -22.63 30.21 5.50
C ARG A 153 -21.61 29.89 6.58
N SER A 154 -22.00 30.01 7.85
CA SER A 154 -21.11 29.71 8.98
C SER A 154 -20.85 28.21 9.10
N PHE A 155 -21.88 27.38 8.92
CA PHE A 155 -21.76 25.92 8.82
C PHE A 155 -20.81 25.49 7.70
N LEU A 156 -20.95 26.07 6.50
CA LEU A 156 -20.12 25.71 5.35
C LEU A 156 -18.64 26.03 5.60
N ARG A 157 -18.34 27.19 6.20
CA ARG A 157 -16.97 27.55 6.60
C ARG A 157 -16.37 26.55 7.58
N ASP A 158 -17.14 26.11 8.57
CA ASP A 158 -16.64 25.16 9.57
C ASP A 158 -16.50 23.75 9.01
N LEU A 159 -17.35 23.38 8.05
CA LEU A 159 -17.25 22.14 7.28
C LEU A 159 -15.98 22.11 6.43
N GLU A 160 -15.63 23.23 5.77
CA GLU A 160 -14.37 23.39 5.02
C GLU A 160 -13.12 23.39 5.92
N GLN A 161 -13.24 23.88 7.15
CA GLN A 161 -12.15 23.90 8.15
C GLN A 161 -12.01 22.59 8.94
N SER A 162 -12.88 21.61 8.67
CA SER A 162 -12.84 20.32 9.35
C SER A 162 -11.54 19.58 9.09
N LEU A 163 -11.10 18.78 10.06
CA LEU A 163 -9.88 17.97 10.00
C LEU A 163 -9.96 16.80 8.99
N ARG A 164 -11.00 16.73 8.17
CA ARG A 164 -11.20 15.65 7.22
C ARG A 164 -11.31 16.20 5.82
N LEU A 165 -10.70 15.50 4.86
CA LEU A 165 -10.79 15.89 3.46
C LEU A 165 -12.23 15.69 2.98
N VAL A 166 -12.97 16.79 2.92
CA VAL A 166 -14.35 16.89 2.44
C VAL A 166 -14.35 17.91 1.32
N ASP A 167 -14.77 17.48 0.13
CA ASP A 167 -14.99 18.34 -1.02
C ASP A 167 -16.48 18.57 -1.22
N VAL A 168 -16.89 19.76 -1.62
CA VAL A 168 -18.30 20.09 -1.86
C VAL A 168 -18.54 20.11 -3.37
N ASP A 169 -19.14 19.04 -3.89
CA ASP A 169 -19.36 18.86 -5.33
C ASP A 169 -20.45 19.81 -5.85
N SER A 170 -21.54 19.96 -5.09
CA SER A 170 -22.66 20.81 -5.49
C SER A 170 -23.49 21.29 -4.31
N ILE A 171 -24.09 22.47 -4.49
CA ILE A 171 -25.02 23.08 -3.55
C ILE A 171 -26.26 23.50 -4.34
N SER A 172 -27.42 23.03 -3.91
CA SER A 172 -28.72 23.47 -4.39
C SER A 172 -29.48 24.12 -3.24
N PHE A 173 -30.23 25.19 -3.51
CA PHE A 173 -31.06 25.85 -2.50
C PHE A 173 -32.47 26.03 -3.02
N GLY A 174 -33.44 25.86 -2.12
CA GLY A 174 -34.85 26.09 -2.39
C GLY A 174 -35.50 26.80 -1.20
N SER A 175 -36.48 27.65 -1.49
CA SER A 175 -37.33 28.21 -0.44
C SER A 175 -38.54 27.29 -0.26
N ARG A 176 -38.74 26.77 0.95
CA ARG A 176 -39.94 26.01 1.29
C ARG A 176 -40.57 26.65 2.51
N GLU A 177 -41.72 27.28 2.30
CA GLU A 177 -42.45 28.06 3.33
C GLU A 177 -41.57 29.17 3.92
N ASP A 178 -41.19 29.05 5.20
CA ASP A 178 -40.53 30.07 6.02
C ASP A 178 -39.02 29.84 6.26
N ALA A 179 -38.45 28.78 5.67
CA ALA A 179 -37.02 28.45 5.79
C ALA A 179 -36.38 28.09 4.45
N TYR A 180 -35.09 28.39 4.31
CA TYR A 180 -34.30 27.91 3.18
C TYR A 180 -33.88 26.47 3.44
N GLU A 181 -34.07 25.63 2.44
CA GLU A 181 -33.58 24.26 2.40
C GLU A 181 -32.39 24.21 1.45
N TYR A 182 -31.23 23.81 1.97
CA TYR A 182 -30.00 23.65 1.22
C TYR A 182 -29.72 22.17 1.06
N THR A 183 -29.51 21.70 -0.16
CA THR A 183 -29.08 20.34 -0.48
C THR A 183 -27.63 20.38 -0.91
N LEU A 184 -26.79 19.55 -0.29
CA LEU A 184 -25.35 19.49 -0.52
C LEU A 184 -24.96 18.07 -0.91
N SER A 185 -24.12 17.97 -1.93
CA SER A 185 -23.37 16.76 -2.24
C SER A 185 -21.91 16.99 -1.87
N VAL A 186 -21.37 16.15 -0.98
CA VAL A 186 -19.98 16.21 -0.53
C VAL A 186 -19.28 14.90 -0.78
N ALA A 187 -18.00 14.95 -1.15
CA ALA A 187 -17.15 13.78 -1.36
C ALA A 187 -16.04 13.72 -0.30
N THR A 188 -15.72 12.51 0.16
CA THR A 188 -14.57 12.24 1.02
C THR A 188 -13.70 11.17 0.38
N TYR A 189 -12.39 11.21 0.63
CA TYR A 189 -11.42 10.38 -0.07
C TYR A 189 -10.62 9.50 0.89
N ARG A 190 -10.25 8.31 0.43
CA ARG A 190 -9.27 7.42 1.08
C ARG A 190 -8.23 6.95 0.09
N LEU A 191 -7.08 6.50 0.59
CA LEU A 191 -6.09 5.79 -0.21
C LEU A 191 -6.56 4.35 -0.49
N ASN A 192 -6.24 3.86 -1.69
CA ASN A 192 -6.47 2.47 -2.05
C ASN A 192 -5.27 1.63 -1.58
N ALA A 193 -5.48 0.75 -0.59
CA ALA A 193 -4.42 -0.07 0.00
C ALA A 193 -3.75 -1.03 -1.02
N ASP A 194 -4.53 -1.49 -2.01
CA ASP A 194 -4.05 -2.35 -3.11
C ASP A 194 -3.01 -1.68 -4.02
N ALA A 195 -2.90 -0.35 -3.95
CA ALA A 195 -1.95 0.38 -4.78
C ALA A 195 -0.52 0.40 -4.19
N SER A 196 -0.31 -0.15 -2.99
CA SER A 196 1.02 -0.21 -2.36
C SER A 196 1.91 -1.33 -2.91
N ASP A 197 1.35 -2.32 -3.62
CA ASP A 197 2.09 -3.44 -4.23
C ASP A 197 2.77 -3.12 -5.57
N THR A 198 2.81 -1.84 -5.98
CA THR A 198 3.33 -1.41 -7.31
C THR A 198 4.58 -0.52 -7.24
N PHE A 199 5.40 -0.68 -6.20
CA PHE A 199 6.71 -0.03 -6.13
C PHE A 199 7.85 -1.03 -6.04
#